data_AF-A0A1B9KXA6-F1
#
_entry.id   AF-A0A1B9KXA6-F1
#
_cell.length_a   1.000
_cell.length_b   1.000
_cell.length_c   1.000
_cell.angle_alpha   90.00
_cell.angle_beta   90.00
_cell.angle_gamma   90.00
#
_symmetry.space_group_name_H-M   'P 1'
#
loop_
_entity.id
_entity.type
_entity.pdbx_description
1 polymer ?
#
loop_
_entity_poly.entity_id
_entity_poly.type
_entity_poly.pdbx_seq_one_letter_code
_entity_poly.pdbx_strand_id
1 'polypeptide(L)'
;MTPAVNNDEKIMDIVLLLMNITCFFALYLLIPELYHNLFTRRGSPIIFNRKTGKVYINESYFFNFKVLRNPLTFLHPNKKRIKEYDWAHLQGVVVHNFSRYSLNTTILMVCKPNTHKTIDHILLDPLRGGIGSYFVWGWVNNFMCANKLAGLNDGKYKWEQETQFKDNIIKGQGWPEWMVEAFNATSQAELAEIKQRHHVKQ
;
A
#
# COMPACT_ATOMS: atom_id res chain seq x y z
N MET A 1 17.85 -65.60 8.05
CA MET A 1 17.23 -64.92 9.21
C MET A 1 17.04 -63.47 8.85
N THR A 2 15.82 -63.09 8.47
CA THR A 2 15.44 -61.68 8.34
C THR A 2 15.29 -61.11 9.74
N PRO A 3 15.96 -59.99 10.09
CA PRO A 3 15.80 -59.40 11.41
C PRO A 3 14.33 -58.99 11.59
N ALA A 4 13.70 -59.47 12.65
CA ALA A 4 12.37 -59.03 13.04
C ALA A 4 12.48 -57.56 13.44
N VAL A 5 12.04 -56.66 12.57
CA VAL A 5 12.00 -55.21 12.86
C VAL A 5 11.15 -55.03 14.13
N ASN A 6 11.76 -54.49 15.18
CA ASN A 6 11.11 -54.33 16.47
C ASN A 6 9.97 -53.31 16.35
N ASN A 7 8.82 -53.58 16.96
CA ASN A 7 7.65 -52.69 16.87
C ASN A 7 7.97 -51.30 17.47
N ASP A 8 8.88 -51.23 18.43
CA ASP A 8 9.34 -49.97 19.03
C ASP A 8 10.08 -49.09 18.01
N GLU A 9 10.89 -49.67 17.12
CA GLU A 9 11.60 -48.94 16.06
C GLU A 9 10.62 -48.33 15.07
N LYS A 10 9.59 -49.08 14.67
CA LYS A 10 8.52 -48.58 13.79
C LYS A 10 7.72 -47.45 14.43
N ILE A 11 7.44 -47.54 15.73
CA ILE A 11 6.74 -46.49 16.49
C ILE A 11 7.60 -45.22 16.52
N MET A 12 8.90 -45.34 16.79
CA MET A 12 9.83 -44.22 16.78
C MET A 12 9.90 -43.55 15.40
N ASP A 13 9.96 -44.32 14.32
CA ASP A 13 9.96 -43.80 12.96
C ASP A 13 8.67 -43.04 12.62
N ILE A 14 7.51 -43.57 13.02
CA ILE A 14 6.21 -42.91 12.81
C ILE A 14 6.12 -41.60 13.60
N VAL A 15 6.56 -41.59 14.86
CA VAL A 15 6.58 -40.37 15.69
C VAL A 15 7.50 -39.32 15.08
N LEU A 16 8.69 -39.71 14.61
CA LEU A 16 9.63 -38.81 13.96
C LEU A 16 9.04 -38.23 12.66
N LEU A 17 8.35 -39.05 11.85
CA LEU A 17 7.68 -38.60 10.64
C LEU A 17 6.58 -37.57 10.94
N LEU A 18 5.74 -37.84 11.94
CA LEU A 18 4.68 -36.93 12.36
C LEU A 18 5.25 -35.60 12.86
N MET A 19 6.29 -35.63 13.70
CA MET A 19 6.99 -34.41 14.15
C MET A 19 7.52 -33.58 12.98
N ASN A 20 8.15 -34.22 11.98
CA ASN A 20 8.63 -33.52 10.80
C ASN A 20 7.49 -32.85 10.02
N ILE A 21 6.39 -33.57 9.78
CA ILE A 21 5.22 -33.02 9.08
C ILE A 21 4.64 -31.82 9.85
N THR A 22 4.50 -31.94 11.17
CA THR A 22 4.02 -30.83 12.01
C THR A 22 4.97 -29.63 11.97
N CYS A 23 6.29 -29.84 12.01
CA CYS A 23 7.28 -28.77 11.86
C CYS A 23 7.19 -28.07 10.50
N PHE A 24 7.10 -28.82 9.39
CA PHE A 24 6.93 -28.23 8.06
C PHE A 24 5.63 -27.44 7.94
N PHE A 25 4.53 -27.94 8.51
CA PHE A 25 3.26 -27.23 8.52
C PHE A 25 3.34 -25.94 9.36
N ALA A 26 3.97 -25.99 10.53
CA ALA A 26 4.17 -24.82 11.37
C ALA A 26 5.03 -23.76 10.66
N LEU A 27 6.13 -24.17 10.01
CA LEU A 27 6.97 -23.27 9.20
C LEU A 27 6.21 -22.71 8.00
N TYR A 28 5.38 -23.51 7.34
CA TYR A 28 4.55 -23.06 6.22
C TYR A 28 3.57 -21.96 6.63
N LEU A 29 3.07 -21.96 7.87
CA LEU A 29 2.21 -20.89 8.39
C LEU A 29 3.02 -19.70 8.93
N LEU A 30 4.10 -19.96 9.68
CA LEU A 30 4.92 -18.93 10.31
C LEU A 30 5.70 -18.09 9.32
N ILE A 31 6.29 -18.69 8.27
CA ILE A 31 7.15 -17.99 7.33
C ILE A 31 6.35 -16.89 6.61
N PRO A 32 5.18 -17.14 6.00
CA PRO A 32 4.38 -16.08 5.38
C PRO A 32 3.98 -14.97 6.35
N GLU A 33 3.62 -15.30 7.59
CA GLU A 33 3.18 -14.32 8.58
C GLU A 33 4.33 -13.46 9.11
N LEU A 34 5.47 -14.09 9.43
CA LEU A 34 6.69 -13.40 9.80
C LEU A 34 7.19 -12.53 8.64
N TYR A 35 7.17 -13.06 7.42
CA TYR A 35 7.58 -12.33 6.22
C TYR A 35 6.63 -11.16 5.94
N HIS A 36 5.32 -11.35 6.09
CA HIS A 36 4.34 -10.28 5.99
C HIS A 36 4.63 -9.18 7.02
N ASN A 37 4.82 -9.53 8.29
CA ASN A 37 5.02 -8.54 9.34
C ASN A 37 6.37 -7.81 9.27
N LEU A 38 7.44 -8.48 8.82
CA LEU A 38 8.77 -7.88 8.68
C LEU A 38 8.91 -7.01 7.42
N PHE A 39 8.31 -7.43 6.31
CA PHE A 39 8.56 -6.84 5.00
C PHE A 39 7.36 -6.09 4.42
N THR A 40 6.14 -6.45 4.83
CA THR A 40 4.95 -5.66 4.51
C THR A 40 4.84 -4.56 5.55
N ARG A 41 5.64 -3.50 5.40
CA ARG A 41 5.39 -2.28 6.17
C ARG A 41 3.95 -1.85 5.89
N ARG A 42 3.11 -1.88 6.94
CA ARG A 42 1.68 -1.60 6.84
C ARG A 42 1.46 -0.23 6.18
N GLY A 43 0.64 -0.24 5.14
CA GLY A 43 0.26 0.96 4.38
C GLY A 43 1.22 1.23 3.23
N SER A 44 0.70 1.20 2.01
CA SER A 44 1.24 1.99 0.90
C SER A 44 0.56 3.36 1.00
N PRO A 45 1.14 4.34 1.73
CA PRO A 45 0.44 5.59 1.99
C PRO A 45 0.17 6.31 0.67
N ILE A 46 -1.05 6.82 0.57
CA ILE A 46 -1.49 7.71 -0.51
C ILE A 46 -1.63 9.09 0.12
N ILE A 47 -0.88 10.05 -0.42
CA ILE A 47 -0.87 11.43 0.08
C ILE A 47 -1.51 12.32 -0.98
N PHE A 48 -2.57 13.01 -0.58
CA PHE A 48 -3.30 13.94 -1.43
C PHE A 48 -2.91 15.37 -1.07
N ASN A 49 -2.28 16.09 -2.01
CA ASN A 49 -2.04 17.52 -1.87
C ASN A 49 -3.04 18.29 -2.73
N ARG A 50 -4.10 18.81 -2.07
CA ARG A 50 -5.15 19.59 -2.75
C ARG A 50 -4.68 20.95 -3.28
N LYS A 51 -3.64 21.54 -2.67
CA LYS A 51 -3.14 22.88 -3.07
C LYS A 51 -2.38 22.81 -4.39
N THR A 52 -1.65 21.71 -4.61
CA THR A 52 -0.92 21.47 -5.86
C THR A 52 -1.71 20.62 -6.86
N GLY A 53 -2.76 19.92 -6.41
CA GLY A 53 -3.52 18.98 -7.23
C GLY A 53 -2.77 17.68 -7.49
N LYS A 54 -1.79 17.32 -6.65
CA LYS A 54 -0.95 16.13 -6.83
C LYS A 54 -1.31 15.02 -5.85
N VAL A 55 -1.19 13.79 -6.32
CA VAL A 55 -1.37 12.56 -5.53
C VAL A 55 -0.07 11.79 -5.56
N TYR A 56 0.46 11.49 -4.38
CA TYR A 56 1.72 10.78 -4.21
C TYR A 56 1.47 9.41 -3.63
N ILE A 57 2.15 8.42 -4.19
CA ILE A 57 1.90 7.02 -3.88
C ILE A 57 3.23 6.33 -3.63
N ASN A 58 3.30 5.62 -2.51
CA ASN A 58 4.42 4.75 -2.18
C ASN A 58 3.90 3.31 -2.14
N GLU A 59 3.84 2.69 -3.31
CA GLU A 59 3.44 1.31 -3.45
C GLU A 59 4.60 0.38 -3.08
N SER A 60 4.35 -0.52 -2.14
CA SER A 60 5.19 -1.70 -1.98
C SER A 60 4.92 -2.70 -3.11
N TYR A 61 5.97 -3.22 -3.75
CA TYR A 61 5.85 -4.24 -4.80
C TYR A 61 5.10 -5.51 -4.36
N PHE A 62 5.03 -5.75 -3.04
CA PHE A 62 4.53 -6.98 -2.46
C PHE A 62 3.01 -7.20 -2.64
N PHE A 63 2.21 -6.15 -2.78
CA PHE A 63 0.75 -6.27 -2.94
C PHE A 63 0.28 -6.64 -4.34
N ASN A 64 1.20 -6.81 -5.29
CA ASN A 64 0.86 -7.34 -6.59
C ASN A 64 0.85 -8.88 -6.51
N PHE A 65 -0.31 -9.53 -6.72
CA PHE A 65 -0.46 -11.00 -6.83
C PHE A 65 0.50 -11.67 -7.84
N LYS A 66 1.30 -10.87 -8.58
CA LYS A 66 2.43 -11.27 -9.41
C LYS A 66 3.67 -11.77 -8.65
N VAL A 67 3.74 -11.71 -7.32
CA VAL A 67 4.86 -12.29 -6.55
C VAL A 67 5.07 -13.77 -6.88
N LEU A 68 3.98 -14.53 -7.09
CA LEU A 68 4.01 -15.93 -7.55
C LEU A 68 4.60 -16.10 -8.97
N ARG A 69 4.65 -15.05 -9.79
CA ARG A 69 5.12 -15.09 -11.18
C ARG A 69 6.53 -14.53 -11.37
N ASN A 70 7.10 -13.84 -10.38
CA ASN A 70 8.46 -13.31 -10.48
C ASN A 70 9.21 -13.42 -9.15
N PRO A 71 9.98 -14.50 -8.93
CA PRO A 71 10.70 -14.75 -7.67
C PRO A 71 11.75 -13.66 -7.35
N LEU A 72 12.20 -12.89 -8.34
CA LEU A 72 13.11 -11.76 -8.09
C LEU A 72 12.44 -10.62 -7.31
N THR A 73 11.11 -10.50 -7.39
CA THR A 73 10.37 -9.51 -6.58
C THR A 73 10.25 -9.92 -5.12
N PHE A 74 10.32 -11.22 -4.83
CA PHE A 74 10.43 -11.74 -3.47
C PHE A 74 11.78 -11.38 -2.84
N LEU A 75 12.88 -11.39 -3.60
CA LEU A 75 14.23 -11.05 -3.11
C LEU A 75 14.44 -9.56 -2.81
N HIS A 76 13.52 -8.68 -3.23
CA HIS A 76 13.60 -7.24 -3.00
C HIS A 76 12.33 -6.68 -2.34
N PRO A 77 12.01 -7.11 -1.10
CA PRO A 77 10.82 -6.67 -0.38
C PRO A 77 10.78 -5.15 -0.15
N ASN A 78 11.95 -4.52 -0.07
CA ASN A 78 12.10 -3.08 0.16
C ASN A 78 12.03 -2.24 -1.13
N LYS A 79 11.89 -2.87 -2.31
CA LYS A 79 11.74 -2.11 -3.56
C LYS A 79 10.37 -1.46 -3.56
N LYS A 80 10.34 -0.15 -3.76
CA LYS A 80 9.13 0.68 -3.74
C LYS A 80 8.88 1.30 -5.12
N ARG A 81 7.61 1.43 -5.51
CA ARG A 81 7.21 2.30 -6.63
C ARG A 81 6.68 3.59 -6.04
N ILE A 82 7.55 4.60 -6.03
CA ILE A 82 7.16 5.96 -5.71
C ILE A 82 6.66 6.61 -6.98
N LYS A 83 5.40 7.07 -6.97
CA LYS A 83 4.72 7.64 -8.13
C LYS A 83 4.08 8.97 -7.73
N GLU A 84 4.06 9.88 -8.69
CA GLU A 84 3.30 11.13 -8.62
C GLU A 84 2.26 11.11 -9.74
N TYR A 85 1.03 11.47 -9.40
CA TYR A 85 -0.05 11.61 -10.35
C TYR A 85 -0.74 12.96 -10.19
N ASP A 86 -1.37 13.40 -11.29
CA ASP A 86 -2.26 14.55 -11.25
C ASP A 86 -3.67 14.10 -10.84
N TRP A 87 -4.26 14.79 -9.86
CA TRP A 87 -5.61 14.53 -9.39
C TRP A 87 -6.63 14.53 -10.53
N ALA A 88 -6.48 15.42 -11.52
CA ALA A 88 -7.39 15.52 -12.65
C ALA A 88 -7.46 14.23 -13.50
N HIS A 89 -6.48 13.35 -13.36
CA HIS A 89 -6.39 12.10 -14.11
C HIS A 89 -6.83 10.87 -13.30
N LEU A 90 -7.21 11.02 -12.03
CA LEU A 90 -7.68 9.92 -11.20
C LEU A 90 -9.20 9.82 -11.23
N GLN A 91 -9.70 8.59 -11.43
CA GLN A 91 -11.13 8.27 -11.35
C GLN A 91 -11.35 7.11 -10.38
N GLY A 92 -12.18 7.30 -9.36
CA GLY A 92 -12.57 6.24 -8.44
C GLY A 92 -13.65 5.34 -9.04
N VAL A 93 -13.35 4.05 -9.14
CA VAL A 93 -14.28 3.01 -9.56
C VAL A 93 -14.49 2.07 -8.38
N VAL A 94 -15.75 1.88 -7.99
CA VAL A 94 -16.07 0.88 -6.97
C VAL A 94 -16.27 -0.46 -7.65
N VAL A 95 -15.45 -1.43 -7.28
CA VAL A 95 -15.53 -2.80 -7.78
C VAL A 95 -16.20 -3.66 -6.73
N HIS A 96 -17.31 -4.28 -7.11
CA HIS A 96 -18.00 -5.27 -6.31
C HIS A 96 -17.39 -6.64 -6.58
N ASN A 97 -16.67 -7.20 -5.61
CA ASN A 97 -16.17 -8.56 -5.73
C ASN A 97 -17.14 -9.53 -5.04
N PHE A 98 -18.01 -10.18 -5.82
CA PHE A 98 -19.02 -11.11 -5.29
C PHE A 98 -18.48 -12.51 -4.96
N SER A 99 -17.20 -12.79 -5.19
CA SER A 99 -16.72 -14.19 -5.23
C SER A 99 -16.37 -14.81 -3.89
N ARG A 100 -16.10 -14.04 -2.82
CA ARG A 100 -15.74 -14.63 -1.50
C ARG A 100 -16.34 -13.98 -0.27
N TYR A 101 -16.64 -12.68 -0.29
CA TYR A 101 -17.39 -11.91 0.71
C TYR A 101 -17.77 -10.60 -0.01
N SER A 102 -18.88 -9.93 0.29
CA SER A 102 -19.30 -8.67 -0.39
C SER A 102 -18.43 -7.46 0.01
N LEU A 103 -17.12 -7.61 -0.16
CA LEU A 103 -16.15 -6.56 0.03
C LEU A 103 -16.19 -5.66 -1.20
N ASN A 104 -16.72 -4.46 -0.99
CA ASN A 104 -16.73 -3.42 -2.00
C ASN A 104 -15.41 -2.67 -1.88
N THR A 105 -14.61 -2.74 -2.93
CA THR A 105 -13.27 -2.16 -2.95
C THR A 105 -13.27 -0.97 -3.90
N THR A 106 -12.73 0.15 -3.45
CA THR A 106 -12.54 1.32 -4.31
C THR A 106 -11.17 1.24 -4.96
N ILE A 107 -11.15 1.28 -6.28
CA ILE A 107 -9.93 1.32 -7.10
C ILE A 107 -9.87 2.67 -7.78
N LEU A 108 -8.74 3.38 -7.64
CA LEU A 108 -8.47 4.58 -8.42
C LEU A 108 -7.84 4.15 -9.74
N MET A 109 -8.55 4.41 -10.82
CA MET A 109 -8.02 4.29 -12.17
C MET A 109 -7.27 5.56 -12.52
N VAL A 110 -5.99 5.44 -12.86
CA VAL A 110 -5.19 6.53 -13.40
C VAL A 110 -5.37 6.53 -14.92
N CYS A 111 -5.95 7.59 -15.46
CA CYS A 111 -6.17 7.75 -16.89
C CYS A 111 -5.02 8.52 -17.53
N LYS A 112 -4.75 8.25 -18.82
CA LYS A 112 -3.86 9.10 -19.62
C LYS A 112 -4.53 10.49 -19.79
N PRO A 113 -3.76 11.60 -19.74
CA PRO A 113 -4.31 12.95 -19.87
C PRO A 113 -5.24 13.07 -21.09
N ASN A 114 -6.40 13.70 -20.89
CA ASN A 114 -7.43 13.92 -21.92
C ASN A 114 -7.98 12.65 -22.58
N THR A 115 -7.91 11.50 -21.91
CA THR A 115 -8.47 10.23 -22.43
C THR A 115 -9.13 9.42 -21.31
N HIS A 116 -9.96 8.45 -21.70
CA HIS A 116 -10.51 7.43 -20.79
C HIS A 116 -9.64 6.16 -20.71
N LYS A 117 -8.43 6.21 -21.26
CA LYS A 117 -7.54 5.04 -21.28
C LYS A 117 -6.80 4.95 -19.94
N THR A 118 -7.11 3.91 -19.16
CA THR A 118 -6.41 3.61 -17.92
C THR A 118 -4.98 3.17 -18.19
N ILE A 119 -4.02 3.80 -17.50
CA ILE A 119 -2.58 3.51 -17.56
C ILE A 119 -2.07 2.83 -16.27
N ASP A 120 -2.77 3.03 -15.16
CA ASP A 120 -2.43 2.44 -13.87
C ASP A 120 -3.67 2.31 -12.98
N HIS A 121 -3.58 1.52 -11.93
CA HIS A 121 -4.65 1.35 -10.94
C HIS A 121 -4.06 1.33 -9.54
N ILE A 122 -4.75 1.96 -8.60
CA ILE A 122 -4.34 2.07 -7.21
C ILE A 122 -5.48 1.57 -6.34
N LEU A 123 -5.17 0.70 -5.39
CA LEU A 123 -6.13 0.25 -4.40
C LEU A 123 -6.34 1.34 -3.35
N LEU A 124 -7.56 1.88 -3.25
CA LEU A 124 -7.97 2.82 -2.20
C LEU A 124 -8.91 2.08 -1.24
N ASP A 125 -8.32 1.22 -0.41
CA ASP A 125 -9.09 0.42 0.57
C ASP A 125 -8.77 0.90 1.99
N PRO A 126 -9.77 1.35 2.78
CA PRO A 126 -9.53 1.71 4.17
C PRO A 126 -9.10 0.49 5.00
N LEU A 127 -8.23 0.71 5.98
CA LEU A 127 -7.75 -0.32 6.90
C LEU A 127 -8.89 -1.05 7.66
N ARG A 128 -10.06 -0.42 7.81
CA ARG A 128 -11.26 -1.03 8.39
C ARG A 128 -12.29 -1.27 7.27
N GLY A 129 -12.56 -2.54 6.98
CA GLY A 129 -13.59 -2.95 6.02
C GLY A 129 -15.01 -2.56 6.46
N GLY A 130 -15.90 -2.36 5.50
CA GLY A 130 -17.32 -2.02 5.72
C GLY A 130 -17.79 -0.87 4.84
N ILE A 131 -18.81 -0.15 5.29
CA ILE A 131 -19.44 0.98 4.56
C ILE A 131 -18.43 2.12 4.26
N GLY A 132 -17.29 2.14 4.96
CA GLY A 132 -16.23 3.14 4.78
C GLY A 132 -15.62 3.19 3.38
N SER A 133 -15.52 2.08 2.64
CA SER A 133 -14.84 2.08 1.32
C SER A 133 -15.55 2.92 0.27
N TYR A 134 -16.88 2.99 0.30
CA TYR A 134 -17.71 3.86 -0.54
C TYR A 134 -17.55 5.34 -0.20
N PHE A 135 -17.54 5.66 1.09
CA PHE A 135 -17.47 7.05 1.56
C PHE A 135 -16.08 7.65 1.43
N VAL A 136 -15.03 6.84 1.42
CA VAL A 136 -13.65 7.33 1.27
C VAL A 136 -13.48 8.07 -0.04
N TRP A 137 -13.98 7.55 -1.17
CA TRP A 137 -13.88 8.27 -2.45
C TRP A 137 -14.65 9.59 -2.44
N GLY A 138 -15.89 9.59 -1.94
CA GLY A 138 -16.70 10.80 -1.79
C GLY A 138 -16.01 11.85 -0.90
N TRP A 139 -15.41 11.41 0.21
CA TRP A 139 -14.67 12.28 1.12
C TRP A 139 -13.40 12.85 0.47
N VAL A 140 -12.61 12.02 -0.22
CA VAL A 140 -11.41 12.47 -0.94
C VAL A 140 -11.78 13.46 -2.05
N ASN A 141 -12.85 13.20 -2.81
CA ASN A 141 -13.36 14.16 -3.79
C ASN A 141 -13.73 15.50 -3.15
N ASN A 142 -14.46 15.48 -2.05
CA ASN A 142 -14.81 16.70 -1.33
C ASN A 142 -13.56 17.43 -0.80
N PHE A 143 -12.57 16.69 -0.30
CA PHE A 143 -11.30 17.25 0.16
C PHE A 143 -10.51 17.92 -0.98
N MET A 144 -10.46 17.28 -2.15
CA MET A 144 -9.73 17.77 -3.32
C MET A 144 -10.46 18.90 -4.05
N CYS A 145 -11.81 18.89 -4.10
CA CYS A 145 -12.60 19.82 -4.90
C CYS A 145 -13.34 20.92 -4.10
N ALA A 146 -13.86 20.63 -2.90
CA ALA A 146 -14.97 21.40 -2.32
C ALA A 146 -14.57 22.56 -1.37
N ASN A 147 -13.30 22.90 -1.21
CA ASN A 147 -12.88 23.79 -0.12
C ASN A 147 -12.94 25.30 -0.39
N LYS A 148 -13.40 25.77 -1.57
CA LYS A 148 -13.77 27.19 -1.72
C LYS A 148 -15.07 27.56 -1.00
N LEU A 149 -15.96 26.58 -0.76
CA LEU A 149 -17.33 26.82 -0.30
C LEU A 149 -17.55 26.65 1.21
N ALA A 150 -16.71 25.85 1.89
CA ALA A 150 -17.03 25.36 3.24
C ALA A 150 -16.22 26.01 4.37
N GLY A 151 -15.26 26.90 4.06
CA GLY A 151 -14.42 27.55 5.08
C GLY A 151 -13.76 26.55 6.02
N LEU A 152 -13.55 25.30 5.57
CA LEU A 152 -12.95 24.26 6.42
C LEU A 152 -11.54 24.74 6.70
N ASN A 153 -11.27 24.97 7.99
CA ASN A 153 -9.95 25.25 8.51
C ASN A 153 -9.00 24.29 7.81
N ASP A 154 -7.93 24.82 7.21
CA ASP A 154 -7.15 24.22 6.13
C ASP A 154 -6.42 22.92 6.54
N GLY A 155 -6.86 22.24 7.59
CA GLY A 155 -6.23 21.08 8.17
C GLY A 155 -4.91 21.54 8.75
N LYS A 156 -4.93 22.51 9.67
CA LYS A 156 -3.89 22.50 10.69
C LYS A 156 -4.15 21.22 11.47
N TYR A 157 -3.50 20.13 11.06
CA TYR A 157 -3.34 18.97 11.92
C TYR A 157 -2.94 19.55 13.29
N LYS A 158 -3.60 19.11 14.36
CA LYS A 158 -3.06 19.45 15.68
C LYS A 158 -1.61 18.94 15.66
N TRP A 159 -0.66 19.80 16.03
CA TRP A 159 0.79 19.57 15.90
C TRP A 159 1.22 18.12 16.19
N GLU A 160 0.60 17.52 17.19
CA GLU A 160 0.81 16.13 17.61
C GLU A 160 0.38 15.07 16.57
N GLN A 161 -0.77 15.21 15.93
CA GLN A 161 -1.24 14.30 14.86
C GLN A 161 -0.40 14.45 13.58
N GLU A 162 0.01 15.67 13.26
CA GLU A 162 0.90 15.94 12.13
C GLU A 162 2.27 15.32 12.35
N THR A 163 2.82 15.48 13.55
CA THR A 163 4.12 14.95 13.94
C THR A 163 4.09 13.42 13.92
N GLN A 164 3.05 12.81 14.50
CA GLN A 164 2.87 11.35 14.43
C GLN A 164 2.71 10.85 12.98
N PHE A 165 1.99 11.57 12.12
CA PHE A 165 1.87 11.22 10.71
C PHE A 165 3.22 11.36 9.98
N LYS A 166 3.94 12.47 10.19
CA LYS A 166 5.25 12.73 9.57
C LYS A 166 6.30 11.72 10.04
N ASP A 167 6.34 11.39 11.32
CA ASP A 167 7.32 10.45 11.86
C ASP A 167 6.99 9.00 11.49
N ASN A 168 5.74 8.56 11.66
CA ASN A 168 5.38 7.16 11.46
C ASN A 168 5.09 6.81 9.99
N ILE A 169 4.50 7.72 9.21
CA ILE A 169 4.05 7.47 7.83
C ILE A 169 5.00 8.04 6.79
N ILE A 170 5.62 9.21 7.03
CA ILE A 170 6.53 9.81 6.05
C ILE A 170 7.98 9.34 6.26
N LYS A 171 8.57 9.57 7.43
CA LYS A 171 9.97 9.14 7.71
C LYS A 171 10.10 7.62 7.71
N GLY A 172 9.13 6.92 8.32
CA GLY A 172 9.10 5.46 8.39
C GLY A 172 8.90 4.73 7.04
N GLN A 173 8.58 5.43 5.95
CA GLN A 173 8.27 4.81 4.66
C GLN A 173 9.29 5.13 3.54
N GLY A 174 10.42 5.78 3.85
CA GLY A 174 11.52 5.94 2.90
C GLY A 174 11.12 6.70 1.63
N TRP A 175 10.33 7.77 1.80
CA TRP A 175 10.04 8.70 0.72
C TRP A 175 11.29 9.51 0.35
N PRO A 176 11.47 9.89 -0.93
CA PRO A 176 12.53 10.81 -1.32
C PRO A 176 12.33 12.18 -0.67
N GLU A 177 13.42 12.85 -0.29
CA GLU A 177 13.37 14.14 0.41
C GLU A 177 12.54 15.19 -0.34
N TRP A 178 12.75 15.30 -1.65
CA TRP A 178 11.99 16.23 -2.50
C TRP A 178 10.48 16.01 -2.43
N MET A 179 10.04 14.75 -2.28
CA MET A 179 8.63 14.42 -2.25
C MET A 179 8.02 14.74 -0.87
N VAL A 180 8.81 14.58 0.20
CA VAL A 180 8.44 15.02 1.55
C VAL A 180 8.22 16.54 1.59
N GLU A 181 9.09 17.30 0.94
CA GLU A 181 8.89 18.75 0.75
C GLU A 181 7.63 19.03 -0.10
N ALA A 182 7.47 18.32 -1.22
CA ALA A 182 6.34 18.47 -2.13
C ALA A 182 4.96 18.17 -1.50
N PHE A 183 4.90 17.32 -0.46
CA PHE A 183 3.66 17.08 0.30
C PHE A 183 3.14 18.35 0.98
N ASN A 184 4.06 19.21 1.43
CA ASN A 184 3.74 20.42 2.19
C ASN A 184 3.63 21.66 1.29
N ALA A 185 3.96 21.53 0.00
CA ALA A 185 3.87 22.65 -0.95
C ALA A 185 2.45 23.22 -1.00
N THR A 186 2.38 24.55 -0.85
CA THR A 186 1.14 25.33 -0.74
C THR A 186 0.68 25.90 -2.08
N SER A 187 1.52 25.81 -3.11
CA SER A 187 1.23 26.28 -4.46
C SER A 187 1.95 25.47 -5.53
N GLN A 188 1.50 25.56 -6.79
CA GLN A 188 2.19 24.94 -7.92
C GLN A 188 3.57 25.57 -8.19
N ALA A 189 3.74 26.87 -7.91
CA ALA A 189 5.02 27.56 -8.05
C ALA A 189 6.06 27.01 -7.05
N GLU A 190 5.67 26.89 -5.78
CA GLU A 190 6.52 26.29 -4.74
C GLU A 190 6.89 24.84 -5.07
N LEU A 191 5.93 24.05 -5.58
CA LEU A 191 6.20 22.70 -6.04
C LEU A 191 7.24 22.66 -7.19
N ALA A 192 7.16 23.60 -8.13
CA ALA A 192 8.11 23.69 -9.24
C ALA A 192 9.53 24.03 -8.74
N GLU A 193 9.66 24.96 -7.79
CA GLU A 193 10.94 25.31 -7.16
C GLU A 193 11.56 24.13 -6.42
N ILE A 194 10.77 23.38 -5.65
CA ILE A 194 11.22 22.16 -4.96
C ILE A 194 11.76 21.15 -5.97
N LYS A 195 11.01 20.88 -7.05
CA LYS A 195 11.44 19.95 -8.10
C LYS A 195 12.72 20.40 -8.79
N GLN A 196 12.88 21.70 -9.04
CA GLN A 196 14.08 22.28 -9.64
C GLN A 196 15.29 22.12 -8.71
N ARG A 197 15.15 22.44 -7.43
CA ARG A 197 16.21 22.32 -6.40
C ARG A 197 16.72 20.88 -6.29
N HIS A 198 15.81 19.91 -6.38
CA HIS A 198 16.12 18.48 -6.27
C HIS A 198 16.40 17.79 -7.61
N HIS A 199 16.52 18.55 -8.70
CA HIS A 199 16.79 18.05 -10.06
C HIS A 199 15.84 16.92 -10.52
N VAL A 200 14.57 17.00 -10.11
CA VAL A 200 13.55 16.02 -10.48
C VAL A 200 13.08 16.31 -11.90
N LYS A 201 13.22 15.32 -12.80
CA LYS A 201 12.68 15.42 -14.16
C LYS A 201 11.15 15.51 -14.11
N GLN A 202 10.59 16.49 -14.83
CA GLN A 202 9.15 16.67 -14.99
C GLN A 202 8.51 15.55 -15.80
#